data_AF-A0A2V5S6F8-F1
#
_entry.id   AF-A0A2V5S6F8-F1
#
_cell.length_a   1.000
_cell.length_b   1.000
_cell.length_c   1.000
_cell.angle_alpha   90.00
_cell.angle_beta   90.00
_cell.angle_gamma   90.00
#
_symmetry.space_group_name_H-M   'P 1'
#
loop_
_entity.id
_entity.type
_entity.pdbx_description
1 polymer ?
#
loop_
_entity_poly.entity_id
_entity_poly.type
_entity_poly.pdbx_seq_one_letter_code
_entity_poly.pdbx_strand_id
1 'polypeptide(L)'
;MRNKTFGDRIADVLIEDGLLLPNQLEEATAIQKQKGGRLLKILTDKQFVTDQDMAFSMGRCLNVSPVNLARIRIPEEIMGLIPREMAKVNKLVPVARLNG
;
A
#
# COMPACT_ATOMS: atom_id res chain seq x y z
N MET A 1 -9.20 -10.48 22.85
CA MET A 1 -9.44 -9.71 21.61
C MET A 1 -8.31 -10.04 20.64
N ARG A 2 -8.60 -10.41 19.39
CA ARG A 2 -7.57 -10.74 18.39
C ARG A 2 -6.98 -9.43 17.88
N ASN A 3 -5.66 -9.25 17.95
CA ASN A 3 -5.03 -8.08 17.35
C ASN A 3 -5.23 -8.12 15.82
N LYS A 4 -5.77 -7.04 15.26
CA LYS A 4 -5.92 -6.87 13.81
C LYS A 4 -4.54 -6.83 13.15
N THR A 5 -4.39 -7.53 12.04
CA THR A 5 -3.19 -7.43 11.21
C THR A 5 -3.14 -6.06 10.51
N PHE A 6 -1.99 -5.71 9.94
CA PHE A 6 -1.90 -4.50 9.12
C PHE A 6 -2.84 -4.55 7.91
N GLY A 7 -3.02 -5.74 7.31
CA GLY A 7 -3.97 -5.93 6.21
C GLY A 7 -5.43 -5.70 6.62
N ASP A 8 -5.82 -6.15 7.82
CA ASP A 8 -7.17 -5.92 8.34
C ASP A 8 -7.44 -4.43 8.56
N ARG A 9 -6.45 -3.70 9.11
CA ARG A 9 -6.55 -2.24 9.31
C ARG A 9 -6.71 -1.48 8.00
N ILE A 10 -6.02 -1.90 6.94
CA ILE A 10 -6.17 -1.30 5.61
C ILE A 10 -7.57 -1.56 5.05
N ALA A 11 -8.09 -2.78 5.21
CA ALA A 11 -9.44 -3.12 4.78
C ALA A 11 -10.51 -2.30 5.52
N ASP A 12 -10.33 -2.07 6.84
CA ASP A 12 -11.21 -1.19 7.61
C ASP A 12 -11.20 0.24 7.03
N VAL A 13 -10.00 0.80 6.78
CA VAL A 13 -9.84 2.15 6.22
C VAL A 13 -10.49 2.27 4.83
N LEU A 14 -10.35 1.25 3.99
CA LEU A 14 -11.00 1.21 2.68
C LEU A 14 -12.54 1.23 2.78
N ILE A 15 -13.11 0.56 3.79
CA ILE A 15 -14.56 0.59 4.05
C ILE A 15 -14.98 1.95 4.59
N GLU A 16 -14.23 2.51 5.55
CA GLU A 16 -14.48 3.84 6.12
C GLU A 16 -14.51 4.94 5.04
N ASP A 17 -13.64 4.83 4.02
CA ASP A 17 -13.57 5.77 2.89
C ASP A 17 -14.58 5.46 1.76
N GLY A 18 -15.39 4.40 1.90
CA GLY A 18 -16.36 3.98 0.89
C GLY A 18 -15.73 3.39 -0.39
N LEU A 19 -14.44 3.05 -0.35
CA LEU A 19 -13.69 2.47 -1.47
C LEU A 19 -13.87 0.95 -1.57
N LEU A 20 -14.23 0.30 -0.46
CA LEU A 20 -14.52 -1.13 -0.38
C LEU A 20 -15.86 -1.35 0.31
N LEU A 21 -16.70 -2.22 -0.27
CA LEU A 21 -17.96 -2.60 0.36
C LEU A 21 -17.77 -3.76 1.35
N PRO A 22 -18.54 -3.82 2.45
CA PRO A 22 -18.43 -4.92 3.42
C PRO A 22 -18.59 -6.32 2.81
N ASN A 23 -19.51 -6.49 1.86
CA ASN A 23 -19.72 -7.76 1.15
C ASN A 23 -18.52 -8.17 0.26
N GLN A 24 -17.81 -7.19 -0.32
CA GLN A 24 -16.59 -7.46 -1.09
C GLN A 24 -15.45 -7.95 -0.17
N LEU A 25 -15.35 -7.39 1.05
CA LEU A 25 -14.40 -7.86 2.06
C LEU A 25 -14.73 -9.29 2.52
N GLU A 26 -16.01 -9.59 2.74
CA GLU A 26 -16.47 -10.94 3.08
C GLU A 26 -16.10 -11.95 1.99
N GLU A 27 -16.36 -11.62 0.72
CA GLU A 27 -15.99 -12.46 -0.42
C GLU A 27 -14.47 -12.70 -0.48
N ALA A 28 -13.68 -11.63 -0.38
CA ALA A 28 -12.22 -11.74 -0.42
C ALA A 28 -11.67 -12.58 0.75
N THR A 29 -12.27 -12.46 1.94
CA THR A 29 -11.91 -13.26 3.12
C THR A 29 -12.28 -14.72 2.94
N ALA A 30 -13.43 -15.03 2.33
CA ALA A 30 -13.82 -16.40 2.01
C ALA A 30 -12.82 -17.04 1.03
N ILE A 31 -12.42 -16.31 -0.01
CA ILE A 31 -11.39 -16.75 -0.96
C ILE A 31 -10.06 -17.00 -0.22
N GLN A 32 -9.64 -16.09 0.65
CA GLN A 32 -8.41 -16.22 1.42
C GLN A 32 -8.42 -17.46 2.32
N LYS A 33 -9.56 -17.77 2.96
CA LYS A 33 -9.70 -18.97 3.80
C LYS A 33 -9.65 -20.26 2.99
N GLN A 34 -10.23 -20.25 1.79
CA GLN A 34 -10.28 -21.43 0.92
C GLN A 34 -8.95 -21.70 0.22
N LYS A 35 -8.30 -20.65 -0.30
CA LYS A 35 -7.14 -20.76 -1.20
C LYS A 35 -5.82 -20.29 -0.56
N GLY A 36 -5.88 -19.71 0.63
CA GLY A 36 -4.75 -19.03 1.24
C GLY A 36 -4.43 -17.68 0.57
N GLY A 37 -3.24 -17.15 0.84
CA GLY A 37 -2.74 -15.92 0.24
C GLY A 37 -2.97 -14.65 1.07
N ARG A 38 -2.64 -13.50 0.47
CA ARG A 38 -2.71 -12.18 1.11
C ARG A 38 -4.03 -11.50 0.77
N LEU A 39 -4.81 -11.12 1.79
CA LEU A 39 -6.11 -10.45 1.62
C LEU A 39 -6.05 -9.26 0.66
N LEU A 40 -5.09 -8.35 0.85
CA LEU A 40 -4.95 -7.16 0.01
C LEU A 40 -4.66 -7.48 -1.47
N LYS A 41 -3.95 -8.59 -1.73
CA LYS A 41 -3.69 -9.08 -3.09
C LYS A 41 -4.99 -9.59 -3.72
N ILE A 42 -5.84 -10.26 -2.94
CA ILE A 42 -7.14 -10.74 -3.41
C ILE A 42 -8.05 -9.55 -3.75
N LEU A 43 -8.09 -8.52 -2.89
CA LEU A 43 -8.89 -7.31 -3.12
C LEU A 43 -8.51 -6.61 -4.43
N THR A 44 -7.21 -6.48 -4.70
CA THR A 44 -6.69 -5.86 -5.94
C THR A 44 -6.89 -6.77 -7.16
N ASP A 45 -6.62 -8.08 -7.06
CA ASP A 45 -6.81 -9.04 -8.17
C ASP A 45 -8.28 -9.18 -8.59
N LYS A 46 -9.20 -9.02 -7.64
CA LYS A 46 -10.65 -9.00 -7.88
C LYS A 46 -11.16 -7.63 -8.33
N GLN A 47 -10.28 -6.64 -8.46
CA GLN A 47 -10.59 -5.27 -8.84
C GLN A 47 -11.63 -4.61 -7.92
N PHE A 48 -11.73 -5.05 -6.66
CA PHE A 48 -12.58 -4.41 -5.66
C PHE A 48 -12.03 -3.06 -5.24
N VAL A 49 -10.70 -2.91 -5.31
CA VAL A 49 -9.97 -1.67 -5.06
C VAL A 49 -8.83 -1.56 -6.05
N THR A 50 -8.42 -0.34 -6.38
CA THR A 50 -7.25 -0.08 -7.24
C THR A 50 -5.96 -0.06 -6.44
N ASP A 51 -4.82 -0.15 -7.13
CA ASP A 51 -3.50 0.04 -6.50
C ASP A 51 -3.35 1.45 -5.89
N GLN A 52 -4.05 2.45 -6.46
CA GLN A 52 -4.06 3.81 -5.93
C GLN A 52 -4.81 3.89 -4.61
N ASP A 53 -6.04 3.37 -4.55
CA ASP A 53 -6.84 3.30 -3.32
C ASP A 53 -6.06 2.63 -2.20
N MET A 54 -5.44 1.49 -2.55
CA MET A 54 -4.61 0.71 -1.65
C MET A 54 -3.41 1.51 -1.10
N ALA A 55 -2.71 2.27 -1.95
CA ALA A 55 -1.61 3.13 -1.53
C ALA A 55 -2.08 4.27 -0.60
N PHE A 56 -3.23 4.89 -0.90
CA PHE A 56 -3.82 5.93 -0.06
C PHE A 56 -4.23 5.41 1.33
N SER A 57 -4.93 4.28 1.38
CA SER A 57 -5.35 3.67 2.66
C SER A 57 -4.17 3.18 3.50
N MET A 58 -3.12 2.66 2.86
CA MET A 58 -1.85 2.34 3.54
C MET A 58 -1.21 3.60 4.16
N GLY A 59 -1.16 4.70 3.41
CA GLY A 59 -0.65 5.97 3.89
C GLY A 59 -1.39 6.44 5.14
N ARG A 60 -2.73 6.38 5.13
CA ARG A 60 -3.55 6.72 6.31
C ARG A 60 -3.25 5.84 7.53
N CYS A 61 -3.12 4.52 7.34
CA CYS A 61 -2.78 3.59 8.42
C CYS A 61 -1.40 3.84 9.05
N LEU A 62 -0.47 4.37 8.27
CA LEU A 62 0.92 4.68 8.68
C LEU A 62 1.12 6.16 9.04
N ASN A 63 0.08 6.98 8.90
CA ASN A 63 0.14 8.44 9.05
C ASN A 63 1.21 9.09 8.14
N VAL A 64 1.26 8.66 6.88
CA VAL A 64 2.16 9.19 5.84
C VAL A 64 1.40 9.48 4.56
N SER A 65 1.79 10.53 3.83
CA SER A 65 1.18 10.87 2.55
C SER A 65 1.82 10.05 1.40
N PRO A 66 1.03 9.41 0.52
CA PRO A 66 1.55 8.79 -0.69
C PRO A 66 2.19 9.83 -1.62
N VAL A 67 3.23 9.43 -2.34
CA VAL A 67 3.94 10.29 -3.31
C VAL A 67 3.74 9.75 -4.71
N ASN A 68 3.32 10.61 -5.64
CA ASN A 68 3.23 10.27 -7.05
C ASN A 68 4.59 10.49 -7.75
N LEU A 69 5.34 9.40 -7.93
CA LEU A 69 6.67 9.43 -8.54
C LEU A 69 6.68 9.99 -9.97
N ALA A 70 5.58 9.85 -10.73
CA ALA A 70 5.49 10.37 -12.10
C ALA A 70 5.39 11.90 -12.16
N ARG A 71 5.11 12.55 -11.03
CA ARG A 71 4.94 14.02 -10.94
C ARG A 71 6.09 14.74 -10.27
N ILE A 72 7.15 14.02 -9.87
CA ILE A 72 8.31 14.61 -9.22
C ILE A 72 9.55 14.47 -10.10
N ARG A 73 10.38 15.52 -10.10
CA ARG A 73 11.73 15.47 -10.68
C ARG A 73 12.72 15.27 -9.55
N ILE A 74 13.44 14.14 -9.57
CA ILE A 74 14.43 13.81 -8.54
C ILE A 74 15.81 14.16 -9.09
N PRO A 75 16.59 15.05 -8.42
CA PRO A 75 17.95 15.35 -8.82
C PRO A 75 18.87 14.13 -8.76
N GLU A 76 19.87 14.07 -9.63
CA GLU A 76 20.81 12.94 -9.70
C GLU A 76 21.61 12.77 -8.41
N GLU A 77 21.99 13.87 -7.75
CA GLU A 77 22.64 13.86 -6.44
C GLU A 77 21.81 13.16 -5.36
N ILE A 78 20.47 13.26 -5.41
CA ILE A 78 19.56 12.58 -4.50
C ILE A 78 19.46 11.10 -4.84
N MET A 79 19.41 10.76 -6.14
CA MET A 79 19.45 9.37 -6.61
C MET A 79 20.74 8.66 -6.19
N GLY A 80 21.86 9.39 -6.11
CA GLY A 80 23.16 8.90 -5.68
C GLY A 80 23.27 8.63 -4.16
N LEU A 81 22.31 9.07 -3.34
CA LEU A 81 22.37 8.87 -1.88
C LEU A 81 22.22 7.41 -1.47
N ILE A 82 21.56 6.59 -2.28
CA ILE A 82 21.33 5.17 -2.00
C ILE A 82 21.87 4.34 -3.17
N PRO A 83 22.75 3.35 -2.94
CA PRO A 83 23.23 2.45 -3.99
C PRO A 83 22.07 1.76 -4.72
N ARG A 84 22.13 1.72 -6.06
CA ARG A 84 21.07 1.19 -6.93
C ARG A 84 20.60 -0.22 -6.54
N GLU A 85 21.53 -1.10 -6.18
CA GLU A 85 21.20 -2.48 -5.80
C GLU A 85 20.45 -2.53 -4.46
N MET A 86 20.82 -1.70 -3.48
CA MET A 86 20.06 -1.58 -2.23
C MET A 86 18.65 -1.06 -2.48
N ALA A 87 18.50 -0.04 -3.34
CA ALA A 87 17.21 0.52 -3.69
C ALA A 87 16.29 -0.52 -4.33
N LYS A 88 16.79 -1.32 -5.28
CA LYS A 88 16.03 -2.41 -5.92
C LYS A 88 15.62 -3.51 -4.95
N VAL A 89 16.56 -4.03 -4.17
CA VAL A 89 16.29 -5.14 -3.22
C VAL A 89 15.24 -4.74 -2.18
N ASN A 90 15.34 -3.52 -1.67
CA ASN A 90 14.42 -3.00 -0.66
C ASN A 90 13.17 -2.31 -1.24
N LYS A 91 13.02 -2.28 -2.57
CA LYS A 91 11.89 -1.66 -3.28
C LYS A 91 11.62 -0.21 -2.85
N LEU A 92 12.67 0.60 -2.81
CA LEU A 92 12.61 2.00 -2.43
C LEU A 92 13.31 2.89 -3.46
N VAL A 93 13.04 4.20 -3.39
CA VAL A 93 13.71 5.21 -4.19
C VAL A 93 13.93 6.46 -3.33
N PRO A 94 15.15 7.02 -3.26
CA PRO A 94 15.37 8.30 -2.59
C PRO A 94 14.71 9.42 -3.41
N VAL A 95 13.84 10.20 -2.77
CA VAL A 95 13.08 11.28 -3.44
C VAL A 95 13.49 12.67 -2.99
N ALA A 96 14.03 12.80 -1.77
CA ALA A 96 14.49 14.06 -1.21
C ALA A 96 15.48 13.79 -0.05
N ARG A 97 16.28 14.80 0.29
CA ARG A 97 17.04 14.87 1.54
C ARG A 97 16.43 15.96 2.39
N LEU A 98 15.94 15.60 3.58
CA LEU A 98 15.46 16.55 4.56
C LEU A 98 16.62 16.87 5.51
N ASN A 99 16.90 18.17 5.72
CA ASN A 99 18.01 18.71 6.52
C ASN A 99 19.39 18.48 5.87
N GLY A 100 19.66 19.24 4.81
CA GLY A 100 21.01 19.51 4.33
C GLY A 100 21.65 20.64 5.12
#